data_AF-A0AAD1J0H9-F1
#
_entry.id   AF-A0AAD1J0H9-F1
#
_cell.length_a   1.000
_cell.length_b   1.000
_cell.length_c   1.000
_cell.angle_alpha   90.00
_cell.angle_beta   90.00
_cell.angle_gamma   90.00
#
_symmetry.space_group_name_H-M   'P 1'
#
loop_
_entity.id
_entity.type
_entity.pdbx_description
1 polymer ?
#
loop_
_entity_poly.entity_id
_entity_poly.type
_entity_poly.pdbx_seq_one_letter_code
_entity_poly.pdbx_strand_id
1 'polypeptide(L)'
;MIAVGGVYDPRIHLDDVVMPVLKKWRIFEREDFTGEAARMRDDLGVLVEELEETCEKFETAKQRRLEREAKMAENRAAKQAAKQAVSV
;
A
#
# COMPACT_ATOMS: atom_id res chain seq x y z
N MET A 1 0.23 -7.29 15.92
CA MET A 1 0.37 -7.05 14.46
C MET A 1 1.39 -5.94 14.26
N ILE A 2 2.36 -6.14 13.37
CA ILE A 2 3.38 -5.14 12.98
C ILE A 2 2.71 -4.10 12.04
N ALA A 3 1.64 -3.49 12.52
CA ALA A 3 0.78 -2.59 11.75
C ALA A 3 0.39 -1.34 12.56
N VAL A 4 1.01 -1.13 13.74
CA VAL A 4 0.76 0.03 14.60
C VAL A 4 2.04 0.87 14.62
N GLY A 5 2.19 1.74 13.62
CA GLY A 5 3.34 2.65 13.56
C GLY A 5 3.61 3.33 12.22
N GLY A 6 2.92 2.94 11.14
CA GLY A 6 3.11 3.56 9.82
C GLY A 6 4.34 3.09 9.04
N VAL A 7 5.00 2.02 9.49
CA VAL A 7 6.22 1.47 8.87
C VAL A 7 5.92 0.27 7.94
N TYR A 8 4.64 -0.12 7.79
CA TYR A 8 4.24 -1.27 7.00
C TYR A 8 2.93 -0.99 6.27
N ASP A 9 2.95 -1.06 4.94
CA ASP A 9 1.78 -1.00 4.08
C ASP A 9 1.85 -2.11 3.00
N PRO A 10 0.75 -2.40 2.29
CA PRO A 10 0.73 -3.48 1.30
C PRO A 10 1.80 -3.35 0.21
N ARG A 11 2.18 -2.13 -0.18
CA ARG A 11 3.20 -1.88 -1.19
C ARG A 11 4.57 -2.31 -0.67
N ILE A 12 4.91 -1.90 0.54
CA ILE A 12 6.13 -2.32 1.22
C ILE A 12 6.16 -3.85 1.35
N HIS A 13 5.04 -4.48 1.71
CA HIS A 13 5.00 -5.94 1.85
C HIS A 13 5.24 -6.65 0.50
N LEU A 14 4.61 -6.19 -0.58
CA LEU A 14 4.80 -6.73 -1.90
C LEU A 14 6.26 -6.58 -2.37
N ASP A 15 6.81 -5.36 -2.28
CA ASP A 15 8.09 -5.00 -2.88
C ASP A 15 9.30 -5.49 -2.06
N ASP A 16 9.22 -5.42 -0.74
CA ASP A 16 10.36 -5.72 0.14
C ASP A 16 10.34 -7.15 0.70
N VAL A 17 9.20 -7.84 0.62
CA VAL A 17 9.06 -9.20 1.16
C VAL A 17 8.61 -10.21 0.11
N VAL A 18 7.42 -10.05 -0.46
CA VAL A 18 6.82 -11.07 -1.33
C VAL A 18 7.66 -11.28 -2.59
N MET A 19 7.85 -10.22 -3.39
CA MET A 19 8.58 -10.33 -4.66
C MET A 19 10.03 -10.75 -4.49
N PRO A 20 10.81 -10.25 -3.50
CA PRO A 20 12.17 -10.73 -3.24
C PRO A 20 12.23 -12.23 -2.90
N VAL A 21 11.29 -12.75 -2.12
CA VAL A 21 11.23 -14.19 -1.81
C VAL A 21 10.91 -15.01 -3.05
N LEU A 22 9.89 -14.60 -3.83
CA LEU A 22 9.51 -15.32 -5.05
C LEU A 22 10.63 -15.31 -6.11
N LYS A 23 11.34 -14.19 -6.25
CA LYS A 23 12.52 -14.06 -7.12
C LYS A 23 13.68 -14.92 -6.65
N LYS A 24 14.00 -14.91 -5.35
CA LYS A 24 15.09 -15.72 -4.77
C LYS A 24 14.91 -17.21 -5.07
N TRP A 25 13.67 -17.69 -5.07
CA TRP A 25 13.31 -19.09 -5.35
C TRP A 25 12.99 -19.34 -6.82
N ARG A 26 13.03 -18.29 -7.65
CA ARG A 26 12.79 -18.33 -9.11
C ARG A 26 11.45 -18.98 -9.46
N ILE A 27 10.42 -18.76 -8.63
CA ILE A 27 9.15 -19.49 -8.72
C ILE A 27 8.49 -19.34 -10.09
N PHE A 28 8.53 -18.15 -10.67
CA PHE A 28 7.93 -17.87 -11.98
C PHE A 28 8.86 -18.17 -13.18
N GLU A 29 10.15 -18.41 -12.96
CA GLU A 29 11.11 -18.74 -14.02
C GLU A 29 11.31 -20.25 -14.19
N ARG A 30 10.75 -21.04 -13.27
CA ARG A 30 10.90 -22.49 -13.23
C ARG A 30 9.89 -23.16 -14.15
N GLU A 31 10.42 -24.03 -15.01
CA GLU A 31 9.64 -24.86 -15.95
C GLU A 31 9.53 -26.33 -15.51
N ASP A 32 10.11 -26.68 -14.35
CA ASP A 32 10.12 -28.04 -13.80
C ASP A 32 8.88 -28.38 -12.96
N PHE A 33 7.94 -27.43 -12.82
CA PHE A 33 6.65 -27.69 -12.20
C PHE A 33 5.69 -28.36 -13.17
N THR A 34 5.02 -29.42 -12.70
CA THR A 34 4.04 -30.17 -13.50
C THR A 34 2.77 -30.44 -12.72
N GLY A 35 1.65 -30.65 -13.42
CA GLY A 35 0.38 -31.05 -12.80
C GLY A 35 -0.13 -30.02 -11.80
N GLU A 36 -0.37 -30.45 -10.57
CA GLU A 36 -0.86 -29.59 -9.49
C GLU A 36 0.10 -28.46 -9.13
N ALA A 37 1.41 -28.73 -9.10
CA ALA A 37 2.40 -27.70 -8.77
C ALA A 37 2.44 -26.56 -9.81
N ALA A 38 2.23 -26.89 -11.10
CA ALA A 38 2.14 -25.88 -12.16
C ALA A 38 0.91 -24.99 -11.95
N ARG A 39 -0.24 -25.58 -11.62
CA ARG A 39 -1.47 -24.81 -11.30
C ARG A 39 -1.28 -23.90 -10.09
N MET A 40 -0.66 -24.41 -9.02
CA MET A 40 -0.37 -23.59 -7.83
C MET A 40 0.57 -22.42 -8.12
N ARG A 41 1.53 -22.58 -9.03
CA ARG A 41 2.38 -21.48 -9.49
C ARG A 41 1.56 -20.42 -10.22
N ASP A 42 0.64 -20.85 -11.08
CA ASP A 42 -0.22 -19.94 -11.83
C ASP A 42 -1.20 -19.20 -10.90
N ASP A 43 -1.82 -19.91 -9.94
CA ASP A 43 -2.67 -19.33 -8.89
C ASP A 43 -1.89 -18.32 -8.02
N LEU A 44 -0.64 -18.62 -7.69
CA LEU A 44 0.23 -17.69 -6.98
C LEU A 44 0.48 -16.41 -7.80
N GLY A 45 0.56 -16.51 -9.12
CA GLY A 45 0.64 -15.35 -10.01
C GLY A 45 -0.59 -14.44 -9.87
N VAL A 46 -1.78 -15.03 -9.90
CA VAL A 46 -3.05 -14.30 -9.70
C VAL A 46 -3.07 -13.60 -8.34
N LEU A 47 -2.64 -14.26 -7.26
CA LEU A 47 -2.59 -13.67 -5.93
C LEU A 47 -1.61 -12.48 -5.84
N VAL A 48 -0.51 -12.50 -6.60
CA VAL A 48 0.42 -11.37 -6.69
C VAL A 48 -0.25 -10.19 -7.41
N GLU A 49 -0.97 -10.42 -8.49
CA GLU A 49 -1.71 -9.38 -9.22
C GLU A 49 -2.81 -8.76 -8.32
N GLU A 50 -3.57 -9.58 -7.59
CA GLU A 50 -4.58 -9.09 -6.63
C GLU A 50 -3.96 -8.25 -5.51
N LEU A 51 -2.75 -8.62 -5.05
CA LEU A 51 -2.01 -7.85 -4.06
C LEU A 51 -1.55 -6.51 -4.65
N GLU A 52 -1.07 -6.48 -5.90
CA GLU A 52 -0.73 -5.26 -6.63
C GLU A 52 -1.92 -4.29 -6.70
N GLU A 53 -3.09 -4.77 -7.12
CA GLU A 53 -4.31 -3.94 -7.14
C GLU A 53 -4.66 -3.39 -5.75
N THR A 54 -4.49 -4.21 -4.71
CA THR A 54 -4.73 -3.80 -3.33
C THR A 54 -3.79 -2.67 -2.91
N CYS A 55 -2.52 -2.74 -3.32
CA CYS A 55 -1.55 -1.67 -3.09
C CYS A 55 -1.97 -0.35 -3.75
N GLU A 56 -2.45 -0.39 -4.98
CA GLU A 56 -2.91 0.81 -5.70
C GLU A 56 -4.15 1.46 -5.05
N LYS A 57 -5.13 0.62 -4.67
CA LYS A 57 -6.33 1.05 -3.94
C LYS A 57 -5.95 1.69 -2.60
N PHE A 58 -4.98 1.11 -1.89
CA PHE A 58 -4.48 1.64 -0.63
C PHE A 58 -3.81 3.00 -0.78
N GLU A 59 -2.89 3.16 -1.73
CA GLU A 59 -2.21 4.44 -1.98
C GLU A 59 -3.19 5.54 -2.41
N THR A 60 -4.18 5.21 -3.23
CA THR A 60 -5.26 6.15 -3.60
C THR A 60 -6.05 6.60 -2.37
N ALA A 61 -6.41 5.68 -1.47
CA ALA A 61 -7.13 6.01 -0.24
C ALA A 61 -6.27 6.86 0.72
N LYS A 62 -4.99 6.55 0.84
CA LYS A 62 -4.00 7.30 1.63
C LYS A 62 -3.85 8.72 1.12
N GLN A 63 -3.71 8.91 -0.18
CA GLN A 63 -3.63 10.22 -0.82
C GLN A 63 -4.87 11.08 -0.54
N ARG A 64 -6.07 10.50 -0.74
CA ARG A 64 -7.34 11.18 -0.45
C ARG A 64 -7.46 11.59 1.02
N ARG A 65 -6.94 10.78 1.96
CA ARG A 65 -6.92 11.11 3.38
C ARG A 65 -6.01 12.30 3.66
N LEU A 66 -4.78 12.28 3.11
CA LEU A 66 -3.80 13.35 3.30
C LEU A 66 -4.31 14.69 2.77
N GLU A 67 -4.96 14.69 1.59
CA GLU A 67 -5.58 15.90 1.02
C GLU A 67 -6.66 16.49 1.94
N ARG A 68 -7.51 15.62 2.52
CA ARG A 68 -8.53 16.05 3.48
C ARG A 68 -7.89 16.64 4.72
N GLU A 69 -6.88 15.98 5.28
CA GLU A 69 -6.16 16.45 6.47
C GLU A 69 -5.50 17.82 6.22
N ALA A 70 -4.85 18.00 5.06
CA ALA A 70 -4.27 19.27 4.65
C ALA A 70 -5.31 20.39 4.56
N LYS A 71 -6.44 20.14 3.88
CA LYS A 71 -7.53 21.11 3.76
C LYS A 71 -8.13 21.48 5.12
N MET A 72 -8.26 20.51 6.03
CA MET A 72 -8.77 20.76 7.37
C MET A 72 -7.78 21.56 8.22
N ALA A 73 -6.47 21.29 8.08
CA ALA A 73 -5.42 22.04 8.74
C ALA A 73 -5.38 23.51 8.26
N GLU A 74 -5.49 23.74 6.95
CA GLU A 74 -5.57 25.08 6.36
C GLU A 74 -6.79 25.85 6.89
N ASN A 75 -7.97 25.23 6.84
CA ASN A 75 -9.21 25.84 7.36
C ASN A 75 -9.11 26.18 8.85
N ARG A 76 -8.47 25.30 9.64
CA ARG A 76 -8.26 25.54 11.07
C ARG A 76 -7.31 26.71 11.31
N ALA A 77 -6.22 26.78 10.55
CA ALA A 77 -5.26 27.89 10.60
C ALA A 77 -5.93 29.22 10.23
N ALA A 78 -6.72 29.24 9.15
CA ALA A 78 -7.45 30.43 8.71
C ALA A 78 -8.46 30.92 9.76
N LYS A 79 -9.24 30.01 10.37
CA LYS A 79 -10.16 30.35 11.47
C LYS A 79 -9.43 30.90 12.69
N GLN A 80 -8.26 30.35 13.01
CA GLN A 80 -7.46 30.79 14.15
C GLN A 80 -6.88 32.19 13.92
N ALA A 81 -6.38 32.47 12.71
CA ALA A 81 -5.90 33.80 12.30
C ALA A 81 -7.03 34.84 12.34
N ALA A 82 -8.22 34.50 11.81
CA ALA A 82 -9.38 35.40 11.85
C ALA A 82 -9.83 35.71 13.29
N LYS A 83 -9.81 34.71 14.19
CA LYS A 83 -10.15 34.92 15.60
C LYS A 83 -9.15 35.83 16.31
N GLN A 84 -7.85 35.73 15.99
CA GLN A 84 -6.82 36.59 16.55
C GLN A 84 -6.95 38.05 16.07
N ALA A 85 -7.30 38.26 14.80
CA ALA A 85 -7.49 39.59 14.24
C ALA A 85 -8.69 40.35 14.83
N VAL A 86 -9.72 39.65 15.33
CA VAL A 86 -10.90 40.25 15.97
C VAL A 86 -10.67 40.51 17.47
N SER A 87 -9.67 39.88 18.09
CA SER A 87 -9.34 40.08 19.51
C SER A 87 -8.31 41.20 19.77
N VAL A 88 -7.92 41.95 18.74
CA VAL A 88 -7.04 43.13 18.79
C VAL A 88 -7.88 44.36 18.48
#